data_AF-A0A2K8KSY7-F1
#
_entry.id   AF-A0A2K8KSY7-F1
#
_cell.length_a   1.000
_cell.length_b   1.000
_cell.length_c   1.000
_cell.angle_alpha   90.00
_cell.angle_beta   90.00
_cell.angle_gamma   90.00
#
_symmetry.space_group_name_H-M   'P 1'
#
loop_
_entity.id
_entity.type
_entity.pdbx_description
1 polymer ?
#
loop_
_entity_poly.entity_id
_entity_poly.type
_entity_poly.pdbx_seq_one_letter_code
_entity_poly.pdbx_strand_id
1 'polypeptide(L)'
;MSRQEVTMNVNVNVNVNTNKQVGFTLIELIMVIVILGILSAFALPRFADLSGNAEIAAMEGAYASAKSTSAIVHASALANGATAATGNIIMEGANFATVNGYPDAGGILGATGVDAANGFGISEAANLSDYILIYDTTGAFNTASSAASKVAATSVLITVDQGVADSPCFTYTQAGTNAAPTFSNIGTLDITAAPVLTC
;
A
#
# COMPACT_ATOMS: atom_id res chain seq x y z
N MET A 1 16.02 -41.64 -76.76
CA MET A 1 14.76 -41.10 -76.20
C MET A 1 15.09 -39.76 -75.55
N SER A 2 14.73 -38.65 -76.19
CA SER A 2 14.99 -37.30 -75.68
C SER A 2 14.05 -36.99 -74.51
N ARG A 3 14.60 -36.43 -73.43
CA ARG A 3 13.80 -35.83 -72.35
C ARG A 3 13.56 -34.36 -72.68
N GLN A 4 12.30 -33.98 -72.84
CA GLN A 4 11.87 -32.59 -72.94
C GLN A 4 11.84 -32.00 -71.52
N GLU A 5 12.62 -30.95 -71.27
CA GLU A 5 12.44 -30.11 -70.09
C GLU A 5 11.17 -29.28 -70.29
N VAL A 6 10.16 -29.54 -69.46
CA VAL A 6 8.96 -28.71 -69.38
C VAL A 6 9.26 -27.54 -68.46
N THR A 7 9.58 -26.40 -69.05
CA THR A 7 9.71 -25.13 -68.32
C THR A 7 8.32 -24.66 -67.93
N MET A 8 7.97 -24.72 -66.65
CA MET A 8 6.73 -24.11 -66.14
C MET A 8 6.95 -22.62 -65.93
N ASN A 9 6.40 -21.80 -66.81
CA ASN A 9 6.28 -20.37 -66.58
C ASN A 9 5.07 -20.13 -65.67
N VAL A 10 5.32 -19.96 -64.36
CA VAL A 10 4.28 -19.54 -63.42
C VAL A 10 4.12 -18.01 -63.54
N ASN A 11 3.04 -17.57 -64.18
CA ASN A 11 2.63 -16.16 -64.12
C ASN A 11 1.82 -15.95 -62.84
N VAL A 12 2.47 -15.46 -61.80
CA VAL A 12 1.79 -14.95 -60.60
C VAL A 12 1.29 -13.53 -60.90
N ASN A 13 0.00 -13.37 -61.15
CA ASN A 13 -0.63 -12.05 -61.18
C ASN A 13 -0.91 -11.60 -59.74
N VAL A 14 0.02 -10.84 -59.16
CA VAL A 14 -0.22 -10.17 -57.87
C VAL A 14 -1.09 -8.95 -58.13
N ASN A 15 -2.39 -9.05 -57.85
CA ASN A 15 -3.27 -7.88 -57.84
C ASN A 15 -2.99 -7.08 -56.55
N VAL A 16 -2.05 -6.14 -56.61
CA VAL A 16 -1.83 -5.16 -55.55
C VAL A 16 -2.93 -4.12 -55.66
N ASN A 17 -4.00 -4.27 -54.88
CA ASN A 17 -4.96 -3.20 -54.67
C ASN A 17 -4.26 -2.07 -53.91
N THR A 18 -3.69 -1.11 -54.64
CA THR A 18 -3.09 0.11 -54.09
C THR A 18 -4.20 1.03 -53.58
N ASN A 19 -4.74 0.70 -52.41
CA ASN A 19 -5.46 1.67 -51.60
C ASN A 19 -4.46 2.78 -51.28
N LYS A 20 -4.71 3.99 -51.78
CA LYS A 20 -3.91 5.17 -51.47
C LYS A 20 -3.88 5.33 -49.95
N GLN A 21 -2.76 5.00 -49.33
CA GLN A 21 -2.57 5.20 -47.90
C GLN A 21 -2.51 6.72 -47.69
N VAL A 22 -3.62 7.28 -47.22
CA VAL A 22 -3.72 8.68 -46.85
C VAL A 22 -2.88 8.84 -45.59
N GLY A 23 -1.68 9.37 -45.73
CA GLY A 23 -0.82 9.68 -44.58
C GLY A 23 -1.49 10.75 -43.72
N PHE A 24 -1.35 10.65 -42.40
CA PHE A 24 -1.73 11.73 -41.49
C PHE A 24 -0.98 13.01 -41.88
N THR A 25 -1.72 14.11 -41.98
CA THR A 25 -1.12 15.41 -42.26
C THR A 25 -0.33 15.89 -41.04
N LEU A 26 0.78 16.60 -41.27
CA LEU A 26 1.58 17.17 -40.17
C LEU A 26 0.76 18.12 -39.30
N ILE A 27 -0.23 18.79 -39.90
CA ILE A 27 -1.16 19.68 -39.20
C ILE A 27 -2.15 18.93 -38.30
N GLU A 28 -2.63 17.73 -38.69
CA GLU A 28 -3.46 16.89 -37.83
C GLU A 28 -2.72 16.49 -36.55
N LEU A 29 -1.46 16.09 -36.69
CA LEU A 29 -0.66 15.71 -35.52
C LEU A 29 -0.46 16.90 -34.58
N ILE A 30 -0.13 18.08 -35.13
CA ILE A 30 0.05 19.31 -34.32
C ILE A 30 -1.24 19.71 -33.63
N MET A 31 -2.37 19.69 -34.34
CA MET A 31 -3.66 20.07 -33.76
C MET A 31 -4.02 19.16 -32.58
N VAL A 32 -3.74 17.86 -32.69
CA VAL A 32 -4.02 16.89 -31.61
C VAL A 32 -3.19 17.17 -30.37
N ILE A 33 -1.88 17.38 -30.49
CA ILE A 33 -1.04 17.66 -29.30
C ILE A 33 -1.37 19.01 -28.66
N VAL A 34 -1.82 20.01 -29.45
CA VAL A 34 -2.28 21.29 -28.92
C VAL A 34 -3.58 21.12 -28.14
N ILE A 35 -4.55 20.38 -28.68
CA ILE A 35 -5.80 20.09 -27.97
C ILE A 35 -5.53 19.29 -26.69
N LEU A 36 -4.72 18.24 -26.75
CA LEU A 36 -4.34 17.45 -25.57
C LEU A 36 -3.57 18.30 -24.55
N GLY A 37 -2.71 19.22 -24.99
CA GLY A 37 -2.01 20.15 -24.12
C GLY A 37 -2.97 21.04 -23.33
N ILE A 38 -3.96 21.64 -23.99
CA ILE A 38 -4.96 22.49 -23.32
C ILE A 38 -5.80 21.66 -22.34
N LEU A 39 -6.28 20.48 -22.76
CA LEU A 39 -7.06 19.59 -21.89
C LEU A 39 -6.26 19.14 -20.66
N SER A 40 -4.97 18.83 -20.83
CA SER A 40 -4.09 18.43 -19.72
C SER A 40 -3.86 19.57 -18.72
N ALA A 41 -3.74 20.82 -19.18
CA ALA A 41 -3.49 21.97 -18.32
C ALA A 41 -4.65 22.22 -17.34
N PHE A 42 -5.89 21.96 -17.75
CA PHE A 42 -7.06 22.04 -16.88
C PHE A 42 -7.27 20.80 -16.01
N ALA A 43 -6.89 19.61 -16.50
CA ALA A 43 -7.10 18.35 -15.78
C ALA A 43 -6.09 18.13 -14.64
N LEU A 44 -4.84 18.58 -14.82
CA LEU A 44 -3.73 18.26 -13.90
C LEU A 44 -3.93 18.79 -12.47
N PRO A 45 -4.36 20.05 -12.22
CA PRO A 45 -4.55 20.54 -10.86
C PRO A 45 -5.57 19.72 -10.07
N ARG A 46 -6.71 19.43 -10.72
CA ARG A 46 -7.78 18.62 -10.09
C ARG A 46 -7.34 17.17 -9.85
N PHE A 47 -6.52 16.60 -10.74
CA PHE A 47 -6.01 15.25 -10.57
C PHE A 47 -5.02 15.15 -9.40
N ALA A 48 -4.19 16.17 -9.19
CA ALA A 48 -3.29 16.25 -8.04
C ALA A 48 -4.07 16.34 -6.71
N ASP A 49 -5.08 17.22 -6.64
CA ASP A 49 -5.94 17.36 -5.45
C ASP A 49 -6.72 16.07 -5.14
N LEU A 50 -7.22 15.38 -6.17
CA LEU A 50 -7.93 14.11 -6.00
C LEU A 50 -7.01 13.02 -5.42
N SER A 51 -5.74 13.01 -5.82
CA SER A 51 -4.76 12.03 -5.34
C SER A 51 -4.51 12.20 -3.85
N GLY A 52 -4.27 13.44 -3.37
CA GLY A 52 -4.10 13.69 -1.94
C GLY A 52 -5.34 13.36 -1.10
N ASN A 53 -6.54 13.67 -1.61
CA ASN A 53 -7.78 13.28 -0.93
C ASN A 53 -7.99 11.75 -0.90
N ALA A 54 -7.53 11.04 -1.93
CA ALA A 54 -7.59 9.58 -1.98
C ALA A 54 -6.66 8.95 -0.94
N GLU A 55 -5.45 9.49 -0.76
CA GLU A 55 -4.50 9.05 0.27
C GLU A 55 -5.07 9.24 1.68
N ILE A 56 -5.68 10.39 1.98
CA ILE A 56 -6.32 10.64 3.27
C ILE A 56 -7.49 9.67 3.50
N ALA A 57 -8.34 9.45 2.48
CA ALA A 57 -9.45 8.50 2.58
C ALA A 57 -8.98 7.06 2.80
N ALA A 58 -7.89 6.65 2.14
CA ALA A 58 -7.27 5.34 2.37
C ALA A 58 -6.71 5.25 3.80
N MET A 59 -6.11 6.32 4.30
CA MET A 59 -5.60 6.41 5.68
C MET A 59 -6.71 6.24 6.71
N GLU A 60 -7.85 6.91 6.52
CA GLU A 60 -9.04 6.77 7.39
C GLU A 60 -9.56 5.31 7.40
N GLY A 61 -9.53 4.64 6.24
CA GLY A 61 -9.86 3.22 6.13
C GLY A 61 -8.90 2.33 6.92
N ALA A 62 -7.59 2.57 6.79
CA ALA A 62 -6.56 1.84 7.53
C ALA A 62 -6.67 2.09 9.05
N TYR A 63 -6.92 3.34 9.45
CA TYR A 63 -7.12 3.75 10.84
C TYR A 63 -8.32 3.08 11.50
N ALA A 64 -9.47 3.10 10.82
CA ALA A 64 -10.68 2.43 11.30
C ALA A 64 -10.49 0.91 11.41
N SER A 65 -9.81 0.32 10.42
CA SER A 65 -9.48 -1.11 10.42
C SER A 65 -8.57 -1.48 11.59
N ALA A 66 -7.53 -0.69 11.85
CA ALA A 66 -6.63 -0.88 12.98
C ALA A 66 -7.36 -0.86 14.33
N LYS A 67 -8.26 0.11 14.52
CA LYS A 67 -9.11 0.19 15.73
C LYS A 67 -10.01 -1.04 15.88
N SER A 68 -10.65 -1.47 14.79
CA SER A 68 -11.50 -2.66 14.78
C SER A 68 -10.71 -3.92 15.15
N THR A 69 -9.55 -4.12 14.53
CA THR A 69 -8.65 -5.25 14.83
C THR A 69 -8.22 -5.24 16.29
N SER A 70 -7.85 -4.09 16.85
CA SER A 70 -7.50 -3.99 18.27
C SER A 70 -8.65 -4.41 19.19
N ALA A 71 -9.89 -4.06 18.85
CA ALA A 71 -11.07 -4.43 19.64
C ALA A 71 -11.39 -5.93 19.52
N ILE A 72 -11.28 -6.50 18.31
CA ILE A 72 -11.53 -7.93 18.05
C ILE A 72 -10.49 -8.80 18.75
N VAL A 73 -9.20 -8.47 18.61
CA VAL A 73 -8.10 -9.14 19.32
C VAL A 73 -8.32 -9.06 20.82
N HIS A 74 -8.73 -7.89 21.34
CA HIS A 74 -9.00 -7.74 22.76
C HIS A 74 -10.15 -8.61 23.26
N ALA A 75 -11.28 -8.62 22.54
CA ALA A 75 -12.42 -9.46 22.88
C ALA A 75 -12.04 -10.95 22.89
N SER A 76 -11.26 -11.40 21.90
CA SER A 76 -10.78 -12.77 21.82
C SER A 76 -9.78 -13.09 22.93
N ALA A 77 -8.87 -12.17 23.26
CA ALA A 77 -7.94 -12.33 24.37
C ALA A 77 -8.67 -12.49 25.71
N LEU A 78 -9.72 -11.71 25.97
CA LEU A 78 -10.56 -11.87 27.15
C LEU A 78 -11.26 -13.22 27.17
N ALA A 79 -11.84 -13.64 26.04
CA ALA A 79 -12.54 -14.92 25.94
C ALA A 79 -11.61 -16.12 26.20
N ASN A 80 -10.34 -16.01 25.81
CA ASN A 80 -9.33 -17.06 25.98
C ASN A 80 -8.48 -16.91 27.25
N GLY A 81 -8.73 -15.90 28.08
CA GLY A 81 -7.92 -15.60 29.28
C GLY A 81 -6.48 -15.14 28.98
N ALA A 82 -6.20 -14.69 27.76
CA ALA A 82 -4.90 -14.22 27.29
C ALA A 82 -4.64 -12.74 27.64
N THR A 83 -4.85 -12.36 28.91
CA THR A 83 -4.71 -10.97 29.39
C THR A 83 -3.41 -10.70 30.13
N ALA A 84 -2.43 -11.61 30.02
CA ALA A 84 -1.12 -11.46 30.64
C ALA A 84 -0.31 -10.32 30.00
N ALA A 85 0.77 -9.91 30.68
CA ALA A 85 1.69 -8.89 30.19
C ALA A 85 2.28 -9.22 28.80
N THR A 86 2.45 -10.50 28.51
CA THR A 86 2.76 -11.00 27.17
C THR A 86 1.91 -12.24 26.93
N GLY A 87 1.34 -12.35 25.75
CA GLY A 87 0.45 -13.43 25.39
C GLY A 87 0.33 -13.58 23.89
N ASN A 88 -0.52 -14.52 23.51
CA ASN A 88 -0.77 -14.84 22.13
C ASN A 88 -2.19 -15.38 21.98
N ILE A 89 -2.87 -15.02 20.90
CA ILE A 89 -4.15 -15.61 20.51
C ILE A 89 -4.11 -16.09 19.06
N ILE A 90 -4.87 -17.13 18.76
CA ILE A 90 -5.05 -17.61 17.40
C ILE A 90 -6.48 -17.30 16.99
N MET A 91 -6.65 -16.59 15.88
CA MET A 91 -7.94 -16.28 15.28
C MET A 91 -7.89 -16.61 13.80
N GLU A 92 -8.83 -17.40 13.29
CA GLU A 92 -8.85 -17.82 11.89
C GLU A 92 -7.53 -18.45 11.40
N GLY A 93 -6.85 -19.19 12.29
CA GLY A 93 -5.54 -19.79 12.01
C GLY A 93 -4.36 -18.81 12.01
N ALA A 94 -4.61 -17.52 12.23
CA ALA A 94 -3.61 -16.46 12.28
C ALA A 94 -3.19 -16.15 13.73
N ASN A 95 -1.89 -15.96 13.94
CA ASN A 95 -1.28 -15.80 15.25
C ASN A 95 -1.09 -14.32 15.64
N PHE A 96 -1.78 -13.83 16.67
CA PHE A 96 -1.67 -12.45 17.13
C PHE A 96 -0.94 -12.39 18.47
N ALA A 97 0.26 -11.80 18.48
CA ALA A 97 0.93 -11.44 19.72
C ALA A 97 0.15 -10.35 20.47
N THR A 98 0.00 -10.54 21.77
CA THR A 98 -0.77 -9.64 22.63
C THR A 98 0.05 -9.14 23.82
N VAL A 99 -0.20 -7.90 24.21
CA VAL A 99 0.29 -7.26 25.44
C VAL A 99 -0.91 -6.82 26.26
N ASN A 100 -1.02 -7.27 27.51
CA ASN A 100 -2.14 -6.95 28.40
C ASN A 100 -3.53 -7.24 27.78
N GLY A 101 -3.61 -8.28 26.95
CA GLY A 101 -4.83 -8.65 26.23
C GLY A 101 -5.19 -7.76 25.04
N TYR A 102 -4.33 -6.85 24.58
CA TYR A 102 -4.47 -6.11 23.31
C TYR A 102 -3.39 -6.56 22.33
N PRO A 103 -3.49 -6.30 21.02
CA PRO A 103 -2.37 -6.56 20.12
C PRO A 103 -1.11 -5.82 20.58
N ASP A 104 0.07 -6.41 20.41
CA ASP A 104 1.31 -5.65 20.51
C ASP A 104 1.54 -4.78 19.26
N ALA A 105 2.58 -3.94 19.26
CA ALA A 105 2.87 -3.07 18.10
C ALA A 105 3.10 -3.85 16.80
N GLY A 106 3.54 -5.12 16.87
CA GLY A 106 3.72 -5.98 15.69
C GLY A 106 2.46 -6.73 15.26
N GLY A 107 1.59 -7.05 16.22
CA GLY A 107 0.37 -7.85 16.11
C GLY A 107 -0.85 -7.02 15.72
N ILE A 108 -0.85 -5.71 15.98
CA ILE A 108 -1.89 -4.80 15.51
C ILE A 108 -2.00 -4.81 13.97
N LEU A 109 -0.89 -5.02 13.28
CA LEU A 109 -0.77 -4.97 11.82
C LEU A 109 -1.04 -6.32 11.14
N GLY A 110 -1.11 -7.41 11.89
CA GLY A 110 -1.35 -8.76 11.39
C GLY A 110 -0.59 -9.83 12.16
N ALA A 111 -0.71 -11.08 11.68
CA ALA A 111 -0.14 -12.22 12.37
C ALA A 111 1.37 -12.09 12.54
N THR A 112 1.87 -12.20 13.77
CA THR A 112 3.30 -12.28 14.05
C THR A 112 3.70 -13.76 14.00
N GLY A 113 4.38 -14.15 12.92
CA GLY A 113 4.98 -15.47 12.76
C GLY A 113 4.33 -16.34 11.67
N VAL A 114 5.18 -16.80 10.74
CA VAL A 114 5.07 -17.88 9.74
C VAL A 114 3.91 -17.92 8.73
N ASP A 115 2.75 -17.31 8.98
CA ASP A 115 1.65 -17.31 8.01
C ASP A 115 1.16 -15.89 7.72
N ALA A 116 2.05 -15.08 7.13
CA ALA A 116 1.66 -13.91 6.34
C ALA A 116 0.74 -14.29 5.16
N ALA A 117 0.51 -15.59 4.91
CA ALA A 117 -0.32 -16.10 3.82
C ALA A 117 -1.83 -16.13 4.15
N ASN A 118 -2.26 -16.00 5.41
CA ASN A 118 -3.67 -16.14 5.82
C ASN A 118 -4.17 -15.02 6.77
N GLY A 119 -3.48 -13.88 6.86
CA GLY A 119 -3.63 -12.95 7.98
C GLY A 119 -4.76 -11.91 7.85
N PHE A 120 -5.70 -11.88 8.79
CA PHE A 120 -6.69 -10.82 9.04
C PHE A 120 -6.07 -9.53 9.65
N GLY A 121 -4.84 -9.19 9.26
CA GLY A 121 -4.15 -7.98 9.70
C GLY A 121 -4.57 -6.74 8.92
N ILE A 122 -4.18 -5.56 9.41
CA ILE A 122 -4.32 -4.30 8.66
C ILE A 122 -3.63 -4.45 7.29
N SER A 123 -2.57 -5.28 7.20
CA SER A 123 -1.82 -5.60 5.97
C SER A 123 -2.67 -6.08 4.80
N GLU A 124 -3.64 -6.94 5.07
CA GLU A 124 -4.49 -7.57 4.05
C GLU A 124 -5.82 -6.81 3.88
N ALA A 125 -6.41 -6.30 4.97
CA ALA A 125 -7.66 -5.56 4.92
C ALA A 125 -7.54 -4.21 4.19
N ALA A 126 -6.35 -3.60 4.19
CA ALA A 126 -6.09 -2.30 3.58
C ALA A 126 -5.14 -2.35 2.36
N ASN A 127 -4.76 -3.53 1.84
CA ASN A 127 -3.73 -3.67 0.80
C ASN A 127 -2.46 -2.85 1.15
N LEU A 128 -1.88 -3.05 2.34
CA LEU A 128 -0.72 -2.26 2.82
C LEU A 128 0.59 -2.51 2.05
N SER A 129 0.53 -3.05 0.82
CA SER A 129 1.68 -3.00 -0.10
C SER A 129 2.06 -1.55 -0.43
N ASP A 130 1.10 -0.64 -0.35
CA ASP A 130 1.27 0.80 -0.62
C ASP A 130 1.54 1.60 0.67
N TYR A 131 1.93 0.91 1.73
CA TYR A 131 1.99 1.48 3.06
C TYR A 131 3.25 1.07 3.80
N ILE A 132 3.81 2.00 4.57
CA ILE A 132 5.08 1.82 5.26
C ILE A 132 4.89 1.92 6.77
N LEU A 133 5.58 1.01 7.47
CA LEU A 133 5.44 0.77 8.89
C LEU A 133 6.75 1.07 9.60
N ILE A 134 6.75 1.99 10.55
CA ILE A 134 7.92 2.33 11.36
C ILE A 134 7.72 1.90 12.78
N TYR A 135 8.52 0.95 13.22
CA TYR A 135 8.50 0.51 14.60
C TYR A 135 9.40 1.38 15.47
N ASP A 136 8.89 1.81 16.62
CA ASP A 136 9.71 2.43 17.65
C ASP A 136 10.31 1.35 18.56
N THR A 137 11.59 1.06 18.38
CA THR A 137 12.37 0.14 19.22
C THR A 137 13.32 0.86 20.20
N THR A 138 13.35 2.20 20.21
CA THR A 138 14.36 3.00 20.95
C THR A 138 13.78 4.21 21.71
N GLY A 139 12.46 4.38 21.76
CA GLY A 139 11.78 5.58 22.24
C GLY A 139 11.67 6.71 21.19
N ALA A 140 11.93 6.40 19.91
CA ALA A 140 11.82 7.30 18.78
C ALA A 140 11.71 6.52 17.45
N PHE A 141 10.88 7.02 16.53
CA PHE A 141 10.79 6.52 15.15
C PHE A 141 11.96 7.07 14.32
N ASN A 142 12.91 6.23 13.90
CA ASN A 142 14.19 6.71 13.34
C ASN A 142 14.51 6.30 11.89
N THR A 143 13.80 5.33 11.30
CA THR A 143 14.11 4.86 9.92
C THR A 143 12.87 4.45 9.14
N ALA A 144 12.86 4.77 7.84
CA ALA A 144 11.93 4.22 6.87
C ALA A 144 12.31 2.77 6.57
N SER A 145 11.83 1.83 7.38
CA SER A 145 12.10 0.41 7.15
C SER A 145 10.82 -0.34 6.82
N SER A 146 10.84 -1.08 5.73
CA SER A 146 9.84 -2.10 5.44
C SER A 146 9.99 -3.21 6.50
N ALA A 147 9.00 -3.36 7.39
CA ALA A 147 8.66 -4.53 8.21
C ALA A 147 9.74 -5.28 9.04
N ALA A 148 11.02 -4.88 9.05
CA ALA A 148 12.12 -5.75 9.47
C ALA A 148 12.53 -5.68 10.96
N SER A 149 11.96 -4.79 11.77
CA SER A 149 12.34 -4.69 13.20
C SER A 149 11.10 -4.75 14.11
N LYS A 150 10.48 -5.94 14.18
CA LYS A 150 9.33 -6.22 15.07
C LYS A 150 9.72 -6.44 16.53
N VAL A 151 11.00 -6.50 16.88
CA VAL A 151 11.43 -6.98 18.20
C VAL A 151 11.39 -5.83 19.22
N ALA A 152 10.47 -5.94 20.17
CA ALA A 152 10.28 -5.05 21.34
C ALA A 152 9.75 -3.64 21.06
N ALA A 153 9.09 -3.42 19.93
CA ALA A 153 8.50 -2.12 19.64
C ALA A 153 7.29 -1.83 20.54
N THR A 154 7.20 -0.62 21.11
CA THR A 154 6.06 -0.19 21.94
C THR A 154 5.02 0.60 21.16
N SER A 155 5.42 1.12 20.01
CA SER A 155 4.55 1.87 19.11
C SER A 155 4.97 1.63 17.67
N VAL A 156 4.05 1.89 16.76
CA VAL A 156 4.26 1.82 15.32
C VAL A 156 3.62 3.04 14.67
N LEU A 157 4.40 3.75 13.86
CA LEU A 157 3.94 4.79 12.95
C LEU A 157 3.60 4.15 11.63
N ILE A 158 2.44 4.52 11.13
CA ILE A 158 1.83 3.95 9.96
C ILE A 158 1.80 5.18 9.01
N THR A 159 2.38 5.13 7.79
CA THR A 159 2.21 6.14 6.70
C THR A 159 2.12 5.51 5.28
N VAL A 160 1.60 6.22 4.28
CA VAL A 160 1.57 5.77 2.86
C VAL A 160 2.92 5.92 2.14
N ASP A 161 3.68 6.95 2.44
CA ASP A 161 5.00 7.21 1.84
C ASP A 161 5.97 7.71 2.91
N GLN A 162 7.24 7.38 2.73
CA GLN A 162 8.32 7.65 3.67
C GLN A 162 9.42 8.41 2.96
N GLY A 163 9.56 9.68 3.33
CA GLY A 163 10.50 10.60 2.68
C GLY A 163 9.80 11.67 1.85
N VAL A 164 8.49 11.58 1.71
CA VAL A 164 7.64 12.71 1.32
C VAL A 164 7.12 13.34 2.61
N ALA A 165 7.52 14.58 2.86
CA ALA A 165 6.93 15.37 3.94
C ALA A 165 5.42 15.51 3.68
N ASP A 166 4.65 15.64 4.74
CA ASP A 166 3.20 15.87 4.69
C ASP A 166 2.34 14.68 4.23
N SER A 167 2.92 13.49 4.05
CA SER A 167 2.15 12.25 3.81
C SER A 167 1.23 11.95 5.00
N PRO A 168 0.00 11.48 4.78
CA PRO A 168 -0.90 11.15 5.87
C PRO A 168 -0.33 9.98 6.69
N CYS A 169 -0.52 10.03 8.00
CA CYS A 169 -0.02 9.02 8.91
C CYS A 169 -0.91 8.88 10.15
N PHE A 170 -0.69 7.83 10.94
CA PHE A 170 -1.13 7.76 12.34
C PHE A 170 -0.18 6.87 13.14
N THR A 171 -0.23 6.99 14.47
CA THR A 171 0.54 6.11 15.36
C THR A 171 -0.38 5.22 16.18
N TYR A 172 0.04 3.97 16.35
CA TYR A 172 -0.50 3.05 17.34
C TYR A 172 0.53 2.88 18.45
N THR A 173 0.12 3.08 19.70
CA THR A 173 0.92 2.75 20.88
C THR A 173 0.25 1.62 21.62
N GLN A 174 1.01 0.57 21.90
CA GLN A 174 0.50 -0.63 22.53
C GLN A 174 -0.01 -0.39 23.96
N ALA A 175 -0.80 -1.33 24.46
CA ALA A 175 -1.40 -1.25 25.79
C ALA A 175 -0.35 -1.25 26.93
N GLY A 176 -0.45 -0.25 27.82
CA GLY A 176 0.26 -0.24 29.09
C GLY A 176 -0.42 -1.14 30.14
N THR A 177 0.23 -1.33 31.28
CA THR A 177 -0.36 -2.07 32.41
C THR A 177 -1.67 -1.40 32.84
N ASN A 178 -2.79 -2.12 32.74
CA ASN A 178 -4.14 -1.60 33.02
C ASN A 178 -4.56 -0.39 32.15
N ALA A 179 -3.96 -0.22 30.98
CA ALA A 179 -4.30 0.86 30.04
C ALA A 179 -4.62 0.30 28.65
N ALA A 180 -5.63 0.85 28.00
CA ALA A 180 -5.92 0.54 26.60
C ALA A 180 -4.81 1.08 25.69
N PRO A 181 -4.60 0.50 24.49
CA PRO A 181 -3.71 1.06 23.50
C PRO A 181 -4.24 2.42 23.02
N THR A 182 -3.33 3.28 22.57
CA THR A 182 -3.69 4.60 22.05
C THR A 182 -3.47 4.66 20.54
N PHE A 183 -4.37 5.37 19.88
CA PHE A 183 -4.27 5.72 18.47
C PHE A 183 -4.17 7.24 18.40
N SER A 184 -3.16 7.77 17.70
CA SER A 184 -3.13 9.21 17.39
C SER A 184 -4.30 9.58 16.47
N ASN A 185 -4.56 10.87 16.34
CA ASN A 185 -5.34 11.37 15.23
C ASN A 185 -4.57 11.15 13.93
N ILE A 186 -5.27 11.10 12.80
CA ILE A 186 -4.59 11.12 11.50
C ILE A 186 -3.92 12.50 11.35
N GLY A 187 -2.62 12.46 11.13
CA GLY A 187 -1.76 13.62 11.00
C GLY A 187 -0.95 13.56 9.71
N THR A 188 0.06 14.41 9.63
CA THR A 188 0.97 14.54 8.51
C THR A 188 2.38 14.18 8.96
N LEU A 189 3.09 13.40 8.14
CA LEU A 189 4.42 12.92 8.45
C LEU A 189 5.41 14.09 8.43
N ASP A 190 6.01 14.37 9.58
CA ASP A 190 7.12 15.31 9.70
C ASP A 190 8.46 14.55 9.64
N ILE A 191 9.20 14.77 8.55
CA ILE A 191 10.56 14.26 8.33
C ILE A 191 11.65 15.27 8.68
N THR A 192 11.28 16.51 9.02
CA THR A 192 12.21 17.61 9.30
C THR A 192 12.77 17.57 10.72
N ALA A 193 12.10 16.86 11.63
CA ALA A 193 12.55 16.57 12.99
C ALA A 193 13.64 15.46 13.07
N ALA A 194 14.37 15.22 11.98
CA ALA A 194 15.39 14.18 11.88
C ALA A 194 16.40 14.23 13.06
N PRO A 195 16.71 13.08 13.69
CA PRO A 195 16.41 11.73 13.23
C PRO A 195 15.01 11.19 13.60
N VAL A 196 14.17 11.96 14.30
CA VAL A 196 12.88 11.48 14.84
C VAL A 196 11.74 11.83 13.89
N LEU A 197 10.99 10.82 13.47
CA LEU A 197 9.78 10.97 12.66
C LEU A 197 8.57 11.13 13.58
N THR A 198 7.64 12.01 13.20
CA THR A 198 6.39 12.21 13.95
C THR A 198 5.17 12.24 13.05
N CYS A 199 4.08 11.77 13.64
CA CYS A 199 2.71 12.03 13.28
C CYS A 199 2.03 12.60 14.54
#